data_AF-A0A9X4BIC8-F1
#
_entry.id   AF-A0A9X4BIC8-F1
#
_cell.length_a   1.000
_cell.length_b   1.000
_cell.length_c   1.000
_cell.angle_alpha   90.00
_cell.angle_beta   90.00
_cell.angle_gamma   90.00
#
_symmetry.space_group_name_H-M   'P 1'
#
loop_
_entity.id
_entity.type
_entity.pdbx_description
1 polymer ?
#
loop_
_entity_poly.entity_id
_entity_poly.type
_entity_poly.pdbx_seq_one_letter_code
_entity_poly.pdbx_strand_id
1 'polypeptide(L)'
;MSAPPHQSNSAVLADLARQARTARGELQAAQEAFARRALTLYESLRIIDDSLVQLATHVLGNSVIASTWLCSRNHHLSQRTPLEVLMVGDREAVVNELMRLEHGVY
;
A
#
# COMPACT_ATOMS: atom_id res chain seq x y z
N MET A 1 -52.97 -0.44 -20.09
CA MET A 1 -51.52 -0.60 -20.36
C MET A 1 -50.79 0.23 -19.33
N SER A 2 -50.19 -0.42 -18.33
CA SER A 2 -49.54 0.23 -17.19
C SER A 2 -48.11 0.60 -17.59
N ALA A 3 -47.77 1.89 -17.56
CA ALA A 3 -46.40 2.36 -17.82
C ALA A 3 -45.43 1.75 -16.79
N PRO A 4 -44.19 1.41 -17.17
CA PRO A 4 -43.22 0.86 -16.24
C PRO A 4 -42.90 1.90 -15.16
N PRO A 5 -42.59 1.48 -13.91
CA PRO A 5 -42.34 2.42 -12.84
C PRO A 5 -41.08 3.21 -13.18
N HIS A 6 -41.23 4.53 -13.31
CA HIS A 6 -40.11 5.45 -13.36
C HIS A 6 -39.37 5.34 -12.02
N GLN A 7 -38.29 4.55 -12.01
CA GLN A 7 -37.34 4.52 -10.91
C GLN A 7 -36.87 5.96 -10.72
N SER A 8 -37.30 6.60 -9.62
CA SER A 8 -37.05 8.03 -9.44
C SER A 8 -35.54 8.25 -9.37
N ASN A 9 -35.02 9.27 -10.04
CA ASN A 9 -33.59 9.62 -10.00
C ASN A 9 -33.05 9.72 -8.55
N SER A 10 -33.94 10.07 -7.60
CA SER A 10 -33.66 10.06 -6.16
C SER A 10 -33.31 8.66 -5.61
N ALA A 11 -34.03 7.62 -6.03
CA ALA A 11 -33.74 6.24 -5.60
C ALA A 11 -32.39 5.75 -6.14
N VAL A 12 -32.05 6.10 -7.38
CA VAL A 12 -30.74 5.76 -7.99
C VAL A 12 -29.60 6.48 -7.28
N LEU A 13 -29.76 7.77 -6.97
CA LEU A 13 -28.76 8.55 -6.25
C LEU A 13 -28.57 8.06 -4.80
N ALA A 14 -29.64 7.70 -4.11
CA ALA A 14 -29.58 7.13 -2.77
C ALA A 14 -28.85 5.77 -2.78
N ASP A 15 -29.11 4.95 -3.81
CA ASP A 15 -28.43 3.67 -3.98
C ASP A 15 -26.94 3.84 -4.26
N LEU A 16 -26.57 4.75 -5.15
CA LEU A 16 -25.18 5.09 -5.44
C LEU A 16 -24.45 5.60 -4.19
N ALA A 17 -25.08 6.48 -3.40
CA ALA A 17 -24.50 6.99 -2.16
C ALA A 17 -24.28 5.88 -1.13
N ARG A 18 -25.19 4.90 -1.06
CA ARG A 18 -25.06 3.72 -0.20
C ARG A 18 -23.90 2.84 -0.67
N GLN A 19 -23.83 2.51 -1.96
CA GLN A 19 -22.74 1.73 -2.55
C GLN A 19 -21.38 2.40 -2.32
N ALA A 20 -21.28 3.72 -2.50
CA ALA A 20 -20.05 4.47 -2.27
C ALA A 20 -19.59 4.41 -0.80
N ARG A 21 -20.52 4.49 0.16
CA ARG A 21 -20.20 4.33 1.59
C ARG A 21 -19.72 2.92 1.91
N THR A 22 -20.38 1.90 1.37
CA THR A 22 -19.98 0.51 1.54
C THR A 22 -18.59 0.27 0.96
N ALA A 23 -18.35 0.67 -0.29
CA ALA A 23 -17.05 0.53 -0.96
C ALA A 23 -15.93 1.25 -0.20
N ARG A 24 -16.20 2.43 0.38
CA ARG A 24 -15.24 3.13 1.24
C ARG A 24 -14.91 2.33 2.51
N GLY A 25 -15.92 1.74 3.15
CA GLY A 25 -15.72 0.89 4.33
C GLY A 25 -14.90 -0.35 4.01
N GLU A 26 -15.20 -1.02 2.89
CA GLU A 26 -14.46 -2.19 2.41
C GLU A 26 -13.00 -1.85 2.07
N LEU A 27 -12.78 -0.71 1.38
CA LEU A 27 -11.43 -0.24 1.07
C LEU A 27 -10.63 0.04 2.35
N GLN A 28 -11.24 0.71 3.34
CA GLN A 28 -10.58 0.98 4.61
C GLN A 28 -10.20 -0.33 5.32
N ALA A 29 -11.11 -1.30 5.39
CA ALA A 29 -10.82 -2.60 6.00
C ALA A 29 -9.69 -3.35 5.26
N ALA A 30 -9.67 -3.29 3.92
CA ALA A 30 -8.63 -3.88 3.11
C ALA A 30 -7.26 -3.22 3.34
N GLN A 31 -7.22 -1.89 3.44
CA GLN A 31 -6.00 -1.12 3.73
C GLN A 31 -5.45 -1.44 5.12
N GLU A 32 -6.31 -1.52 6.14
CA GLU A 32 -5.90 -1.90 7.49
C GLU A 32 -5.37 -3.33 7.54
N ALA A 33 -6.04 -4.27 6.88
CA ALA A 33 -5.58 -5.66 6.82
C ALA A 33 -4.25 -5.79 6.08
N PHE A 34 -4.05 -5.02 5.00
CA PHE A 34 -2.79 -4.95 4.29
C PHE A 34 -1.66 -4.38 5.16
N ALA A 35 -1.88 -3.23 5.81
CA ALA A 35 -0.89 -2.60 6.68
C ALA A 35 -0.45 -3.52 7.84
N ARG A 36 -1.40 -4.26 8.44
CA ARG A 36 -1.08 -5.26 9.47
C ARG A 36 -0.18 -6.38 8.95
N ARG A 37 -0.50 -6.95 7.78
CA ARG A 37 0.33 -8.00 7.16
C ARG A 37 1.72 -7.48 6.77
N ALA A 38 1.78 -6.27 6.23
CA ALA A 38 3.02 -5.61 5.87
C ALA A 38 3.91 -5.43 7.11
N LEU A 39 3.34 -5.01 8.24
CA LEU A 39 4.07 -4.85 9.49
C LEU A 39 4.63 -6.19 10.00
N THR A 40 3.88 -7.28 9.92
CA THR A 40 4.38 -8.62 10.30
C THR A 40 5.57 -9.06 9.43
N LEU A 41 5.50 -8.82 8.11
CA LEU A 41 6.62 -9.10 7.21
C LEU A 41 7.84 -8.21 7.51
N TYR A 42 7.60 -6.95 7.87
CA TYR A 42 8.63 -6.00 8.25
C TYR A 42 9.36 -6.41 9.53
N GLU A 43 8.64 -6.91 10.53
CA GLU A 43 9.23 -7.47 11.76
C GLU A 43 10.06 -8.72 11.47
N SER A 44 9.62 -9.55 10.51
CA SER A 44 10.39 -10.72 10.06
C SER A 44 11.66 -10.30 9.33
N LEU A 45 11.58 -9.29 8.45
CA LEU A 45 12.73 -8.73 7.75
C LEU A 45 13.75 -8.14 8.72
N ARG A 46 13.29 -7.54 9.83
CA ARG A 46 14.16 -6.98 10.87
C ARG A 46 15.10 -8.02 11.48
N ILE A 47 14.65 -9.28 11.60
CA ILE A 47 15.49 -10.37 12.10
C ILE A 47 16.62 -10.70 11.10
N ILE A 48 16.33 -10.57 9.80
CA ILE A 48 17.25 -10.93 8.72
C ILE A 48 18.22 -9.77 8.41
N ASP A 49 17.72 -8.54 8.39
CA ASP A 49 18.46 -7.33 8.02
C ASP A 49 17.92 -6.11 8.79
N ASP A 50 18.28 -6.02 10.07
CA ASP A 50 17.90 -4.91 10.95
C ASP A 50 18.40 -3.55 10.40
N SER A 51 19.56 -3.53 9.74
CA SER A 51 20.15 -2.29 9.19
C SER A 51 19.28 -1.67 8.08
N LEU A 52 18.76 -2.50 7.16
CA LEU A 52 17.87 -2.05 6.11
C LEU A 52 16.53 -1.57 6.67
N VAL A 53 16.01 -2.28 7.66
CA VAL A 53 14.77 -1.90 8.36
C VAL A 53 14.94 -0.54 9.04
N GLN A 54 16.03 -0.33 9.77
CA GLN A 54 16.34 0.96 10.40
C GLN A 54 16.43 2.08 9.36
N LEU A 55 17.13 1.86 8.25
CA LEU A 55 17.21 2.82 7.14
C LEU A 55 15.82 3.15 6.59
N ALA A 56 15.01 2.14 6.28
CA ALA A 56 13.67 2.35 5.74
C ALA A 56 12.76 3.12 6.71
N THR A 57 12.80 2.82 8.01
CA THR A 57 12.06 3.59 9.03
C THR A 57 12.57 5.03 9.12
N HIS A 58 13.89 5.24 9.02
CA HIS A 58 14.47 6.57 9.05
C HIS A 58 13.99 7.43 7.87
N VAL A 59 14.17 6.92 6.64
CA VAL A 59 13.83 7.61 5.40
C VAL A 59 12.33 7.88 5.28
N LEU A 60 11.48 6.93 5.69
CA LEU A 60 10.03 7.01 5.53
C LEU A 60 9.30 7.49 6.81
N GLY A 61 10.05 7.81 7.86
CA GLY A 61 9.59 8.43 9.10
C GLY A 61 8.90 7.51 10.10
N ASN A 62 8.32 6.37 9.68
CA ASN A 62 7.77 5.38 10.61
C ASN A 62 7.66 3.97 9.99
N SER A 63 7.51 2.97 10.87
CA SER A 63 7.45 1.55 10.51
C SER A 63 6.21 1.17 9.70
N VAL A 64 5.07 1.85 9.85
CA VAL A 64 3.85 1.55 9.09
C VAL A 64 4.01 1.98 7.63
N ILE A 65 4.56 3.17 7.39
CA ILE A 65 4.84 3.64 6.02
C ILE A 65 5.96 2.80 5.42
N ALA A 66 7.04 2.52 6.16
CA ALA A 66 8.14 1.70 5.68
C ALA A 66 7.72 0.28 5.28
N SER A 67 6.93 -0.39 6.13
CA SER A 67 6.41 -1.73 5.86
C SER A 67 5.48 -1.75 4.63
N THR A 68 4.57 -0.76 4.54
CA THR A 68 3.67 -0.61 3.39
C THR A 68 4.45 -0.38 2.11
N TRP A 69 5.46 0.49 2.14
CA TRP A 69 6.32 0.78 0.99
C TRP A 69 7.09 -0.46 0.51
N LEU A 70 7.68 -1.24 1.43
CA LEU A 70 8.37 -2.49 1.10
C LEU A 70 7.47 -3.52 0.41
N CYS A 71 6.17 -3.49 0.70
CA CYS A 71 5.16 -4.40 0.15
C CYS A 71 4.41 -3.80 -1.06
N SER A 72 4.73 -2.58 -1.47
CA SER A 72 4.04 -1.87 -2.55
C SER A 72 4.90 -1.85 -3.81
N ARG A 73 4.26 -1.86 -4.99
CA ARG A 73 4.99 -1.79 -6.25
C ARG A 73 5.75 -0.48 -6.35
N ASN A 74 7.01 -0.56 -6.78
CA ASN A 74 7.84 0.61 -6.99
C ASN A 74 8.19 0.74 -8.49
N HIS A 75 8.00 1.94 -9.04
CA HIS A 75 8.23 2.21 -10.46
C HIS A 75 9.71 2.06 -10.86
N HIS A 76 10.63 2.43 -9.98
CA HIS A 76 12.08 2.41 -10.20
C HIS A 76 12.67 1.02 -10.01
N LEU A 77 11.89 0.11 -9.43
CA LEU A 77 12.21 -1.31 -9.30
C LEU A 77 11.45 -2.16 -10.34
N SER A 78 11.21 -1.62 -11.54
CA SER A 78 10.52 -2.32 -12.63
C SER A 78 9.14 -2.87 -12.23
N GLN A 79 8.35 -2.09 -11.47
CA GLN A 79 7.03 -2.48 -10.93
C GLN A 79 7.05 -3.64 -9.92
N ARG A 80 8.24 -4.06 -9.46
CA ARG A 80 8.38 -5.01 -8.35
C ARG A 80 8.23 -4.28 -7.03
N THR A 81 7.82 -5.03 -6.01
CA THR A 81 7.90 -4.55 -4.63
C THR A 81 9.36 -4.62 -4.17
N PRO A 82 9.81 -3.70 -3.30
CA PRO A 82 11.13 -3.81 -2.68
C PRO A 82 11.38 -5.18 -2.03
N LEU A 83 10.35 -5.79 -1.42
CA LEU A 83 10.47 -7.13 -0.83
C LEU A 83 10.79 -8.20 -1.89
N GLU A 84 10.15 -8.17 -3.06
CA GLU A 84 10.47 -9.09 -4.16
C GLU A 84 11.92 -8.91 -4.65
N VAL A 85 12.44 -7.69 -4.65
CA VAL A 85 13.82 -7.39 -5.03
C VAL A 85 14.80 -7.94 -3.98
N LEU A 86 14.47 -7.81 -2.68
CA LEU A 86 15.25 -8.43 -1.60
C LEU A 86 15.26 -9.96 -1.71
N MET A 87 14.14 -10.58 -2.09
CA MET A 87 14.04 -12.04 -2.25
C MET A 87 14.95 -12.60 -3.35
N VAL A 88 15.35 -11.78 -4.32
CA VAL A 88 16.34 -12.18 -5.35
C VAL A 88 17.78 -11.77 -4.99
N GLY A 89 17.99 -11.27 -3.77
CA GLY A 89 19.31 -10.92 -3.24
C GLY A 89 19.81 -9.52 -3.61
N ASP A 90 19.00 -8.71 -4.31
CA ASP A 90 19.41 -7.38 -4.77
C ASP A 90 19.10 -6.31 -3.71
N ARG A 91 19.82 -6.41 -2.60
CA ARG A 91 19.70 -5.44 -1.49
C ARG A 91 20.11 -4.04 -1.90
N GLU A 92 21.12 -3.91 -2.77
CA GLU A 92 21.67 -2.62 -3.18
C GLU A 92 20.63 -1.78 -3.94
N ALA A 93 19.85 -2.39 -4.84
CA ALA A 93 18.78 -1.67 -5.53
C ALA A 93 17.75 -1.06 -4.57
N VAL A 94 17.39 -1.77 -3.49
CA VAL A 94 16.44 -1.28 -2.49
C VAL A 94 17.04 -0.16 -1.63
N VAL A 95 18.32 -0.27 -1.26
CA VAL A 95 19.02 0.80 -0.54
C VAL A 95 19.14 2.04 -1.41
N ASN A 96 19.56 1.89 -2.67
CA ASN A 96 19.69 3.01 -3.60
C ASN A 96 18.36 3.74 -3.78
N GLU A 97 17.25 3.00 -3.84
CA GLU A 97 15.92 3.60 -3.91
C GLU A 97 15.54 4.35 -2.62
N LEU A 98 15.88 3.83 -1.44
CA LEU A 98 15.68 4.55 -0.17
C LEU A 98 16.51 5.83 -0.12
N MET A 99 17.78 5.78 -0.51
CA MET A 99 18.65 6.96 -0.59
C MET A 99 18.09 7.98 -1.58
N ARG A 100 17.56 7.52 -2.70
CA ARG A 100 16.92 8.37 -3.71
C ARG A 100 15.73 9.14 -3.14
N LEU A 101 14.89 8.47 -2.33
CA LEU A 101 13.77 9.11 -1.61
C LEU A 101 14.26 10.11 -0.55
N GLU A 102 15.30 9.77 0.21
CA GLU A 102 15.88 10.65 1.23
C GLU A 102 16.40 11.97 0.64
N HIS A 103 17.02 11.90 -0.54
CA HIS A 103 17.60 13.05 -1.23
C HIS A 103 16.60 13.79 -2.15
N GLY A 104 15.35 13.33 -2.23
CA GLY A 104 14.30 13.95 -3.07
C GLY A 104 14.55 13.84 -4.57
N VAL A 105 15.26 12.80 -5.02
CA VAL A 105 15.56 12.57 -6.44
C VAL A 105 14.41 11.77 -7.05
N TYR A 106 13.48 12.41 -7.76
CA TYR A 106 12.28 11.73 -8.32
C TYR A 106 12.47 11.23 -9.75
#